data_AF-A0A927IDN9-F1
#
_entry.id   AF-A0A927IDN9-F1
#
_cell.length_a   1.000
_cell.length_b   1.000
_cell.length_c   1.000
_cell.angle_alpha   90.00
_cell.angle_beta   90.00
_cell.angle_gamma   90.00
#
_symmetry.space_group_name_H-M   'P 1'
#
loop_
_entity.id
_entity.type
_entity.pdbx_description
1 polymer ?
#
loop_
_entity_poly.entity_id
_entity_poly.type
_entity_poly.pdbx_seq_one_letter_code
_entity_poly.pdbx_strand_id
1 'polypeptide(L)'
;MHEETAGSAEAAAEAAQAVRHLRRAARRISGTLHTFRRLLDTAWADELAGELNWLSELLTREYDYGNRLERLLAALHRLSSAPGEPDGTRSAGRPGVGAARAGALLERQLTLLRTRAHSAALQALGSGRFHAVADAVAVLASEVPLAGEPDGAATGAVAADGGVARPAAVVLRPSAEQAHRRLVDAVDSLPFGPGALAHTLTVAEDRYDGAWHHVGTLLRQVRYAQEVMGEESPPLTTAARHLRRHREAAEAAAAAASAGRTPRIAPATAYALGVLHADQRHEVEAARLAFCRVWHPSGGADHAPLHV
;
A
#
# COMPACT_ATOMS: atom_id res chain seq x y z
N MET A 1 -34.23 -26.43 17.37
CA MET A 1 -33.14 -26.44 18.36
C MET A 1 -31.91 -25.88 17.66
N HIS A 2 -31.70 -24.58 17.81
CA HIS A 2 -30.61 -23.83 17.20
C HIS A 2 -29.35 -24.05 18.04
N GLU A 3 -28.40 -24.82 17.52
CA GLU A 3 -27.01 -24.75 17.98
C GLU A 3 -26.32 -23.61 17.22
N GLU A 4 -26.33 -22.46 17.90
CA GLU A 4 -25.25 -21.49 18.01
C GLU A 4 -23.98 -21.85 17.21
N THR A 5 -23.93 -21.40 15.95
CA THR A 5 -22.73 -21.42 15.10
C THR A 5 -21.78 -20.32 15.58
N ALA A 6 -21.27 -20.46 16.79
CA ALA A 6 -20.19 -19.63 17.31
C ALA A 6 -18.92 -19.93 16.49
N GLY A 7 -18.73 -19.17 15.40
CA GLY A 7 -17.46 -18.98 14.70
C GLY A 7 -16.76 -20.26 14.23
N SER A 8 -17.29 -20.94 13.21
CA SER A 8 -16.51 -21.96 12.51
C SER A 8 -15.29 -21.33 11.82
N ALA A 9 -14.19 -22.10 11.66
CA ALA A 9 -13.01 -21.66 10.93
C ALA A 9 -13.34 -21.25 9.48
N GLU A 10 -14.37 -21.87 8.89
CA GLU A 10 -14.92 -21.55 7.58
C GLU A 10 -15.58 -20.16 7.56
N ALA A 11 -16.46 -19.85 8.53
CA ALA A 11 -17.06 -18.52 8.66
C ALA A 11 -16.01 -17.42 8.87
N ALA A 12 -14.95 -17.70 9.61
CA ALA A 12 -13.82 -16.78 9.78
C ALA A 12 -13.04 -16.56 8.46
N ALA A 13 -12.85 -17.61 7.67
CA ALA A 13 -12.18 -17.53 6.36
C ALA A 13 -13.01 -16.74 5.35
N GLU A 14 -14.33 -16.95 5.33
CA GLU A 14 -15.28 -16.20 4.52
C GLU A 14 -15.31 -14.72 4.89
N ALA A 15 -15.39 -14.39 6.18
CA ALA A 15 -15.34 -13.01 6.66
C ALA A 15 -14.01 -12.33 6.25
N ALA A 16 -12.88 -13.02 6.38
CA ALA A 16 -11.59 -12.51 5.94
C ALA A 16 -11.56 -12.28 4.41
N GLN A 17 -12.20 -13.14 3.62
CA GLN A 17 -12.33 -12.96 2.18
C GLN A 17 -13.22 -11.75 1.83
N ALA A 18 -14.34 -11.58 2.51
CA ALA A 18 -15.24 -10.44 2.34
C ALA A 18 -14.52 -9.12 2.63
N VAL A 19 -13.75 -9.03 3.72
CA VAL A 19 -12.94 -7.84 4.05
C VAL A 19 -11.87 -7.58 2.98
N ARG A 20 -11.23 -8.63 2.43
CA ARG A 20 -10.29 -8.46 1.31
C ARG A 20 -10.97 -7.93 0.06
N HIS A 21 -12.17 -8.41 -0.27
CA HIS A 21 -12.95 -7.90 -1.40
C HIS A 21 -13.36 -6.44 -1.20
N LEU A 22 -13.90 -6.10 -0.03
CA LEU A 22 -14.29 -4.74 0.34
C LEU A 22 -13.12 -3.76 0.22
N ARG A 23 -11.94 -4.13 0.77
CA ARG A 23 -10.72 -3.31 0.66
C ARG A 23 -10.29 -3.09 -0.79
N ARG A 24 -10.34 -4.13 -1.62
CA ARG A 24 -9.97 -4.04 -3.04
C ARG A 24 -10.96 -3.16 -3.80
N ALA A 25 -12.25 -3.34 -3.58
CA ALA A 25 -13.30 -2.53 -4.20
C ALA A 25 -13.16 -1.05 -3.79
N ALA A 26 -13.05 -0.75 -2.49
CA ALA A 26 -12.91 0.61 -1.99
C ALA A 26 -11.69 1.34 -2.59
N ARG A 27 -10.54 0.67 -2.70
CA ARG A 27 -9.33 1.25 -3.33
C ARG A 27 -9.49 1.48 -4.83
N ARG A 28 -10.13 0.55 -5.54
CA ARG A 28 -10.39 0.69 -6.97
C ARG A 28 -11.32 1.87 -7.22
N ILE A 29 -12.46 1.94 -6.52
CA ILE A 29 -13.42 3.05 -6.62
C ILE A 29 -12.77 4.38 -6.24
N SER A 30 -12.10 4.47 -5.09
CA SER A 30 -11.40 5.70 -4.68
C SER A 30 -10.35 6.15 -5.71
N GLY A 31 -9.60 5.19 -6.29
CA GLY A 31 -8.60 5.49 -7.33
C GLY A 31 -9.20 5.95 -8.66
N THR A 32 -10.34 5.39 -9.07
CA THR A 32 -11.04 5.82 -10.28
C THR A 32 -11.68 7.20 -10.10
N LEU A 33 -12.32 7.44 -8.94
CA LEU A 33 -12.85 8.77 -8.58
C LEU A 33 -11.75 9.83 -8.60
N HIS A 34 -10.57 9.53 -8.06
CA HIS A 34 -9.45 10.46 -8.07
C HIS A 34 -8.92 10.74 -9.49
N THR A 35 -8.79 9.70 -10.33
CA THR A 35 -8.25 9.83 -11.70
C THR A 35 -9.21 10.60 -12.60
N PHE A 36 -10.51 10.26 -12.55
CA PHE A 36 -11.53 10.81 -13.43
C PHE A 36 -12.33 11.94 -12.78
N ARG A 37 -11.84 12.51 -11.68
CA ARG A 37 -12.46 13.60 -10.91
C ARG A 37 -13.03 14.73 -11.77
N ARG A 38 -12.35 15.11 -12.85
CA ARG A 38 -12.77 16.22 -13.74
C ARG A 38 -14.01 15.91 -14.58
N LEU A 39 -14.41 14.64 -14.66
CA LEU A 39 -15.57 14.16 -15.41
C LEU A 39 -16.79 13.91 -14.50
N LEU A 40 -16.60 14.07 -13.19
CA LEU A 40 -17.58 13.80 -12.13
C LEU A 40 -17.91 15.11 -11.40
N ASP A 41 -18.97 15.12 -10.60
CA ASP A 41 -19.10 16.14 -9.55
C ASP A 41 -17.88 16.05 -8.62
N THR A 42 -17.06 17.11 -8.65
CA THR A 42 -15.78 17.13 -7.95
C THR A 42 -15.94 17.12 -6.43
N ALA A 43 -16.99 17.74 -5.88
CA ALA A 43 -17.18 17.81 -4.43
C ALA A 43 -17.60 16.43 -3.89
N TRP A 44 -18.59 15.82 -4.55
CA TRP A 44 -19.03 14.46 -4.26
C TRP A 44 -17.91 13.44 -4.43
N ALA A 45 -17.14 13.53 -5.53
CA ALA A 45 -16.06 12.59 -5.80
C ALA A 45 -14.94 12.67 -4.76
N ASP A 46 -14.58 13.89 -4.31
CA ASP A 46 -13.55 14.10 -3.29
C ASP A 46 -14.01 13.56 -1.92
N GLU A 47 -15.27 13.80 -1.54
CA GLU A 47 -15.85 13.29 -0.29
C GLU A 47 -15.87 11.76 -0.27
N LEU A 48 -16.47 11.12 -1.29
CA LEU A 48 -16.57 9.67 -1.35
C LEU A 48 -15.19 9.00 -1.46
N ALA A 49 -14.27 9.57 -2.24
CA ALA A 49 -12.90 9.04 -2.34
C ALA A 49 -12.16 9.11 -1.00
N GLY A 50 -12.36 10.18 -0.22
CA GLY A 50 -11.81 10.35 1.12
C GLY A 50 -12.32 9.31 2.10
N GLU A 51 -13.64 9.08 2.12
CA GLU A 51 -14.28 8.08 2.95
C GLU A 51 -13.87 6.63 2.60
N LEU A 52 -13.81 6.30 1.31
CA LEU A 52 -13.33 5.00 0.85
C LEU A 52 -11.85 4.79 1.17
N ASN A 53 -11.02 5.83 1.09
CA ASN A 53 -9.62 5.75 1.48
C ASN A 53 -9.50 5.47 2.99
N TRP A 54 -10.23 6.22 3.83
CA TRP A 54 -10.30 6.01 5.27
C TRP A 54 -10.68 4.56 5.62
N LEU A 55 -11.77 4.05 5.04
CA LEU A 55 -12.24 2.69 5.27
C LEU A 55 -11.19 1.66 4.85
N SER A 56 -10.61 1.83 3.66
CA SER A 56 -9.63 0.89 3.13
C SER A 56 -8.34 0.85 3.95
N GLU A 57 -7.89 1.99 4.48
CA GLU A 57 -6.73 2.08 5.37
C GLU A 57 -7.00 1.42 6.70
N LEU A 58 -8.15 1.70 7.31
CA LEU A 58 -8.53 1.12 8.59
C LEU A 58 -8.59 -0.41 8.54
N LEU A 59 -9.28 -0.96 7.54
CA LEU A 59 -9.42 -2.41 7.34
C LEU A 59 -8.09 -3.10 6.97
N THR A 60 -7.11 -2.33 6.49
CA THR A 60 -5.80 -2.87 6.09
C THR A 60 -4.88 -3.10 7.29
N ARG A 61 -4.95 -2.25 8.32
CA ARG A 61 -4.01 -2.23 9.45
C ARG A 61 -3.86 -3.58 10.14
N GLU A 62 -4.96 -4.30 10.39
CA GLU A 62 -4.92 -5.60 11.05
C GLU A 62 -4.02 -6.60 10.29
N TYR A 63 -4.23 -6.69 8.97
CA TYR A 63 -3.47 -7.58 8.10
C TYR A 63 -2.02 -7.15 7.95
N ASP A 64 -1.76 -5.84 7.89
CA ASP A 64 -0.40 -5.31 7.81
C ASP A 64 0.41 -5.68 9.07
N TYR A 65 -0.19 -5.59 10.26
CA TYR A 65 0.48 -6.02 11.50
C TYR A 65 0.75 -7.53 11.53
N GLY A 66 -0.20 -8.35 11.06
CA GLY A 66 -0.01 -9.80 10.95
C GLY A 66 1.14 -10.17 9.99
N ASN A 67 1.08 -9.66 8.77
CA ASN A 67 2.11 -9.89 7.75
C ASN A 67 3.49 -9.38 8.20
N ARG A 68 3.53 -8.23 8.89
CA ARG A 68 4.77 -7.67 9.41
C ARG A 68 5.37 -8.55 10.50
N LEU A 69 4.54 -9.12 11.39
CA LEU A 69 5.00 -10.03 12.42
C LEU A 69 5.61 -11.30 11.80
N GLU A 70 4.90 -11.94 10.88
CA GLU A 70 5.37 -13.12 10.15
C GLU A 70 6.71 -12.87 9.45
N ARG A 71 6.81 -11.73 8.75
CA ARG A 71 8.04 -11.30 8.07
C ARG A 71 9.21 -11.16 9.02
N LEU A 72 9.02 -10.48 10.15
CA LEU A 72 10.10 -10.20 11.11
C LEU A 72 10.54 -11.47 11.85
N LEU A 73 9.62 -12.37 12.21
CA LEU A 73 9.95 -13.65 12.84
C LEU A 73 10.70 -14.57 11.86
N ALA A 74 10.27 -14.62 10.60
CA ALA A 74 10.96 -15.38 9.57
C ALA A 74 12.39 -14.85 9.33
N ALA A 75 12.56 -13.53 9.29
CA ALA A 75 13.88 -12.91 9.16
C ALA A 75 14.77 -13.20 10.39
N LEU A 76 14.24 -13.09 11.61
CA LEU A 76 14.99 -13.47 12.83
C LEU A 76 15.41 -14.93 12.82
N HIS A 77 14.53 -15.84 12.40
CA HIS A 77 14.87 -17.25 12.28
C HIS A 77 15.98 -17.48 11.25
N ARG A 78 15.89 -16.87 10.07
CA ARG A 78 16.93 -16.94 9.03
C ARG A 78 18.28 -16.41 9.53
N LEU A 79 18.29 -15.26 10.20
CA LEU A 79 19.49 -14.63 10.75
C LEU A 79 20.10 -15.44 11.91
N SER A 80 19.27 -16.14 12.70
CA SER A 80 19.73 -17.01 13.78
C SER A 80 20.24 -18.38 13.30
N SER A 81 19.77 -18.85 12.15
CA SER A 81 20.15 -20.13 11.56
C SER A 81 21.34 -20.04 10.59
N ALA A 82 21.80 -18.83 10.27
CA ALA A 82 22.99 -18.64 9.44
C ALA A 82 24.22 -19.25 10.14
N PRO A 83 24.95 -20.20 9.50
CA PRO A 83 26.13 -20.79 10.09
C PRO A 83 27.19 -19.70 10.27
N GLY A 84 27.59 -19.45 11.52
CA GLY A 84 28.68 -18.53 11.82
C GLY A 84 29.98 -19.06 11.22
N GLU A 85 30.72 -18.19 10.53
CA GLU A 85 32.12 -18.46 10.20
C GLU A 85 32.88 -18.86 11.49
N PRO A 86 33.76 -19.86 11.43
CA PRO A 86 34.51 -20.29 12.58
C PRO A 86 35.69 -19.34 12.75
N ASP A 87 35.49 -18.20 13.42
CA ASP A 87 36.63 -17.52 14.00
C ASP A 87 36.37 -17.04 15.42
N GLY A 88 37.34 -17.38 16.25
CA GLY A 88 37.24 -17.35 17.70
C GLY A 88 37.16 -15.93 18.25
N THR A 89 36.69 -15.86 19.50
CA THR A 89 36.75 -14.69 20.39
C THR A 89 35.57 -13.74 20.33
N ARG A 90 34.36 -14.16 20.73
CA ARG A 90 33.40 -13.26 21.40
C ARG A 90 32.63 -13.95 22.51
N SER A 91 32.99 -13.60 23.74
CA SER A 91 32.10 -13.65 24.91
C SER A 91 30.99 -12.62 24.69
N ALA A 92 29.91 -13.02 24.01
CA ALA A 92 28.64 -12.31 23.95
C ALA A 92 27.55 -13.39 23.99
N GLY A 93 26.67 -13.31 24.98
CA GLY A 93 25.70 -14.38 25.31
C GLY A 93 25.01 -14.96 24.08
N ARG A 94 24.92 -16.30 24.05
CA ARG A 94 24.28 -17.16 23.03
C ARG A 94 23.41 -16.35 22.06
N PRO A 95 23.83 -16.11 20.81
CA PRO A 95 23.11 -15.28 19.83
C PRO A 95 21.60 -15.58 19.74
N GLY A 96 21.23 -16.85 19.92
CA GLY A 96 19.83 -17.30 19.96
C GLY A 96 18.99 -16.73 21.10
N VAL A 97 19.56 -16.40 22.28
CA VAL A 97 18.79 -15.83 23.41
C VAL A 97 18.40 -14.38 23.12
N GLY A 98 19.28 -13.59 22.49
CA GLY A 98 19.00 -12.23 22.04
C GLY A 98 17.89 -12.19 20.99
N ALA A 99 18.01 -13.05 19.97
CA ALA A 99 17.02 -13.20 18.90
C ALA A 99 15.67 -13.71 19.41
N ALA A 100 15.64 -14.70 20.31
CA ALA A 100 14.40 -15.20 20.90
C ALA A 100 13.66 -14.12 21.71
N ARG A 101 14.39 -13.33 22.51
CA ARG A 101 13.81 -12.19 23.25
C ARG A 101 13.33 -11.07 22.33
N ALA A 102 14.04 -10.81 21.23
CA ALA A 102 13.61 -9.85 20.22
C ALA A 102 12.30 -10.31 19.53
N GLY A 103 12.23 -11.60 19.18
CA GLY A 103 11.02 -12.21 18.63
C GLY A 103 9.82 -12.08 19.57
N ALA A 104 9.98 -12.47 20.84
CA ALA A 104 8.91 -12.36 21.84
C ALA A 104 8.45 -10.91 22.07
N LEU A 105 9.38 -9.93 22.02
CA LEU A 105 9.04 -8.51 22.14
C LEU A 105 8.21 -8.03 20.94
N LEU A 106 8.63 -8.36 19.72
CA LEU A 106 7.92 -8.00 18.49
C LEU A 106 6.55 -8.67 18.41
N GLU A 107 6.47 -9.94 18.75
CA GLU A 107 5.22 -10.70 18.83
C GLU A 107 4.23 -10.05 19.79
N ARG A 108 4.67 -9.71 21.01
CA ARG A 108 3.83 -9.00 21.97
C ARG A 108 3.35 -7.65 21.42
N GLN A 109 4.25 -6.83 20.87
CA GLN A 109 3.90 -5.49 20.39
C GLN A 109 2.95 -5.54 19.19
N LEU A 110 3.27 -6.32 18.17
CA LEU A 110 2.47 -6.41 16.94
C LEU A 110 1.14 -7.12 17.16
N THR A 111 1.08 -8.11 18.05
CA THR A 111 -0.20 -8.74 18.45
C THR A 111 -1.11 -7.74 19.14
N LEU A 112 -0.58 -6.92 20.07
CA LEU A 112 -1.38 -5.86 20.71
C LEU A 112 -1.89 -4.82 19.69
N LEU A 113 -1.06 -4.41 18.74
CA LEU A 113 -1.46 -3.49 17.68
C LEU A 113 -2.51 -4.11 16.75
N ARG A 114 -2.36 -5.40 16.42
CA ARG A 114 -3.32 -6.16 15.63
C ARG A 114 -4.68 -6.26 16.33
N THR A 115 -4.72 -6.63 17.61
CA THR A 115 -5.98 -6.70 18.38
C THR A 115 -6.68 -5.34 18.45
N ARG A 116 -5.92 -4.25 18.67
CA ARG A 116 -6.49 -2.89 18.65
C ARG A 116 -7.03 -2.50 17.28
N ALA A 117 -6.30 -2.83 16.21
CA ALA A 117 -6.75 -2.58 14.83
C ALA A 117 -8.01 -3.38 14.50
N HIS A 118 -8.09 -4.64 14.96
CA HIS A 118 -9.26 -5.49 14.80
C HIS A 118 -10.49 -4.90 15.49
N SER A 119 -10.37 -4.51 16.77
CA SER A 119 -11.48 -3.85 17.49
C SER A 119 -11.90 -2.54 16.83
N ALA A 120 -10.95 -1.72 16.36
CA ALA A 120 -11.26 -0.48 15.66
C ALA A 120 -11.97 -0.71 14.32
N ALA A 121 -11.60 -1.77 13.59
CA ALA A 121 -12.26 -2.17 12.35
C ALA A 121 -13.72 -2.61 12.62
N LEU A 122 -13.95 -3.44 13.63
CA LEU A 122 -15.31 -3.87 14.02
C LEU A 122 -16.17 -2.68 14.45
N GLN A 123 -15.63 -1.75 15.23
CA GLN A 123 -16.34 -0.54 15.65
C GLN A 123 -16.71 0.35 14.46
N ALA A 124 -15.80 0.52 13.50
CA ALA A 124 -16.08 1.32 12.32
C ALA A 124 -17.12 0.67 11.40
N LEU A 125 -17.07 -0.66 11.22
CA LEU A 125 -18.07 -1.40 10.45
C LEU A 125 -19.48 -1.32 11.06
N GLY A 126 -19.59 -1.15 12.37
CA GLY A 126 -20.87 -0.91 13.06
C GLY A 126 -21.27 0.57 13.18
N SER A 127 -20.51 1.49 12.58
CA SER A 127 -20.75 2.93 12.74
C SER A 127 -21.70 3.49 11.68
N GLY A 128 -22.45 4.55 12.02
CA GLY A 128 -23.27 5.28 11.04
C GLY A 128 -22.45 5.84 9.86
N ARG A 129 -21.17 6.16 10.08
CA ARG A 129 -20.24 6.58 9.03
C ARG A 129 -20.03 5.50 7.98
N PHE A 130 -19.87 4.23 8.40
CA PHE A 130 -19.74 3.13 7.44
C PHE A 130 -21.03 2.91 6.65
N HIS A 131 -22.18 2.95 7.32
CA HIS A 131 -23.48 2.80 6.64
C HIS A 131 -23.70 3.89 5.59
N ALA A 132 -23.36 5.16 5.89
CA ALA A 132 -23.43 6.24 4.91
C ALA A 132 -22.56 5.98 3.67
N VAL A 133 -21.34 5.43 3.86
CA VAL A 133 -20.46 5.06 2.74
C VAL A 133 -21.04 3.90 1.93
N ALA A 134 -21.59 2.89 2.60
CA ALA A 134 -22.23 1.75 1.96
C ALA A 134 -23.44 2.18 1.12
N ASP A 135 -24.27 3.08 1.65
CA ASP A 135 -25.43 3.64 0.96
C ASP A 135 -24.99 4.48 -0.25
N ALA A 136 -23.96 5.33 -0.10
CA ALA A 136 -23.41 6.10 -1.21
C ALA A 136 -22.86 5.19 -2.33
N VAL A 137 -22.19 4.08 -1.98
CA VAL A 137 -21.71 3.09 -2.95
C VAL A 137 -22.87 2.32 -3.60
N ALA A 138 -23.97 2.07 -2.87
CA ALA A 138 -25.16 1.45 -3.42
C ALA A 138 -25.84 2.35 -4.46
N VAL A 139 -25.96 3.66 -4.17
CA VAL A 139 -26.45 4.66 -5.15
C VAL A 139 -25.52 4.74 -6.35
N LEU A 140 -24.20 4.72 -6.14
CA LEU A 140 -23.20 4.73 -7.21
C LEU A 140 -23.36 3.57 -8.20
N ALA A 141 -23.92 2.43 -7.77
CA ALA A 141 -24.15 1.29 -8.65
C ALA A 141 -25.28 1.53 -9.67
N SER A 142 -26.20 2.47 -9.40
CA SER A 142 -27.29 2.84 -10.31
C SER A 142 -27.07 4.20 -10.98
N GLU A 143 -26.49 5.17 -10.29
CA GLU A 143 -26.39 6.55 -10.73
C GLU A 143 -24.96 7.08 -10.49
N VAL A 144 -24.35 7.65 -11.54
CA VAL A 144 -23.01 8.25 -11.47
C VAL A 144 -23.14 9.75 -11.68
N PRO A 145 -22.79 10.59 -10.70
CA PRO A 145 -22.84 12.06 -10.83
C PRO A 145 -21.79 12.57 -11.82
N LEU A 146 -22.18 12.72 -13.09
CA LEU A 146 -21.32 13.25 -14.15
C LEU A 146 -21.26 14.78 -14.09
N ALA A 147 -20.09 15.34 -14.39
CA ALA A 147 -19.94 16.79 -14.45
C ALA A 147 -20.82 17.38 -15.57
N GLY A 148 -21.70 18.32 -15.23
CA GLY A 148 -22.55 19.02 -16.20
C GLY A 148 -24.04 18.68 -16.12
N GLU A 149 -24.47 17.82 -15.21
CA GLU A 149 -25.88 17.76 -14.78
C GLU A 149 -26.09 18.66 -13.56
N PRO A 150 -26.59 19.90 -13.71
CA PRO A 150 -27.10 20.64 -12.56
C PRO A 150 -28.40 19.98 -12.10
N ASP A 151 -28.55 19.86 -10.77
CA ASP A 151 -29.72 19.35 -10.06
C ASP A 151 -31.06 19.61 -10.79
N GLY A 152 -31.70 18.54 -11.26
CA GLY A 152 -33.15 18.35 -11.17
C GLY A 152 -34.09 19.29 -11.94
N ALA A 153 -33.64 20.07 -12.93
CA ALA A 153 -34.56 20.89 -13.74
C ALA A 153 -34.33 20.73 -15.25
N ALA A 154 -35.25 19.97 -15.86
CA ALA A 154 -35.74 20.07 -17.23
C ALA A 154 -34.72 20.04 -18.40
N THR A 155 -34.90 19.03 -19.26
CA THR A 155 -34.91 19.15 -20.72
C THR A 155 -33.87 20.06 -21.39
N GLY A 156 -32.87 19.43 -22.02
CA GLY A 156 -32.23 19.99 -23.21
C GLY A 156 -31.25 21.14 -22.98
N ALA A 157 -30.02 20.80 -22.58
CA ALA A 157 -28.85 21.62 -22.90
C ALA A 157 -27.84 20.74 -23.66
N VAL A 158 -28.15 20.52 -24.93
CA VAL A 158 -27.16 20.17 -25.95
C VAL A 158 -26.09 21.27 -25.90
N ALA A 159 -24.93 20.96 -25.34
CA ALA A 159 -23.75 21.81 -25.49
C ALA A 159 -23.30 21.73 -26.95
N ALA A 160 -23.78 22.69 -27.75
CA ALA A 160 -23.16 23.39 -28.89
C ALA A 160 -22.14 22.69 -29.81
N ASP A 161 -22.13 21.36 -29.90
CA ASP A 161 -21.48 20.56 -30.93
C ASP A 161 -22.35 19.31 -31.10
N GLY A 162 -22.89 19.10 -32.31
CA GLY A 162 -23.92 18.11 -32.62
C GLY A 162 -23.73 16.77 -31.89
N GLY A 163 -24.73 16.39 -31.10
CA GLY A 163 -24.71 15.29 -30.14
C GLY A 163 -24.46 13.91 -30.74
N VAL A 164 -23.20 13.61 -31.00
CA VAL A 164 -22.69 12.24 -31.06
C VAL A 164 -22.12 11.94 -29.68
N ALA A 165 -22.73 11.00 -28.97
CA ALA A 165 -22.15 10.45 -27.75
C ALA A 165 -20.72 10.00 -28.05
N ARG A 166 -19.72 10.77 -27.59
CA ARG A 166 -18.32 10.41 -27.80
C ARG A 166 -18.07 9.08 -27.11
N PRO A 167 -17.34 8.14 -27.73
CA PRO A 167 -16.98 6.89 -27.07
C PRO A 167 -16.30 7.20 -25.73
N ALA A 168 -16.69 6.51 -24.66
CA ALA A 168 -16.15 6.73 -23.31
C ALA A 168 -14.61 6.73 -23.30
N ALA A 169 -13.99 5.89 -24.12
CA ALA A 169 -12.54 5.83 -24.28
C ALA A 169 -11.92 7.17 -24.71
N VAL A 170 -12.59 7.97 -25.54
CA VAL A 170 -12.09 9.28 -26.00
C VAL A 170 -12.11 10.30 -24.86
N VAL A 171 -13.11 10.22 -23.98
CA VAL A 171 -13.29 11.17 -22.86
C VAL A 171 -12.38 10.81 -21.67
N LEU A 172 -12.18 9.52 -21.40
CA LEU A 172 -11.39 9.03 -20.28
C LEU A 172 -9.87 9.13 -20.51
N ARG A 173 -9.43 8.92 -21.76
CA ARG A 173 -8.00 8.84 -22.13
C ARG A 173 -7.14 10.02 -21.66
N PRO A 174 -7.53 11.30 -21.83
CA PRO A 174 -6.71 12.43 -21.37
C PRO A 174 -6.44 12.42 -19.86
N SER A 175 -7.40 11.96 -19.05
CA SER A 175 -7.25 11.86 -17.59
C SER A 175 -6.30 10.71 -17.21
N ALA A 176 -6.39 9.58 -17.90
CA ALA A 176 -5.47 8.45 -17.71
C ALA A 176 -4.02 8.82 -18.10
N GLU A 177 -3.83 9.49 -19.24
CA GLU A 177 -2.52 10.00 -19.68
C GLU A 177 -1.94 11.02 -18.69
N GLN A 178 -2.78 11.89 -18.11
CA GLN A 178 -2.33 12.84 -17.09
C GLN A 178 -1.89 12.13 -15.80
N ALA A 179 -2.57 11.05 -15.39
CA ALA A 179 -2.16 10.25 -14.25
C ALA A 179 -0.83 9.51 -14.53
N HIS A 180 -0.66 8.98 -15.76
CA HIS A 180 0.59 8.37 -16.18
C HIS A 180 1.75 9.38 -16.19
N ARG A 181 1.56 10.58 -16.75
CA ARG A 181 2.58 11.65 -16.72
C ARG A 181 3.02 12.00 -15.29
N ARG A 182 2.06 12.16 -14.36
CA ARG A 182 2.38 12.40 -12.94
C ARG A 182 3.21 11.28 -12.32
N LEU A 183 2.94 10.02 -12.70
CA LEU A 183 3.73 8.89 -12.25
C LEU A 183 5.16 8.96 -12.81
N VAL A 184 5.32 9.22 -14.10
CA VAL A 184 6.64 9.38 -14.74
C VAL A 184 7.42 10.52 -14.08
N ASP A 185 6.81 11.71 -13.96
CA ASP A 185 7.42 12.87 -13.31
C ASP A 185 7.86 12.56 -11.86
N ALA A 186 7.01 11.84 -11.11
CA ALA A 186 7.33 11.46 -9.75
C ALA A 186 8.48 10.44 -9.68
N VAL A 187 8.54 9.49 -10.61
CA VAL A 187 9.66 8.53 -10.71
C VAL A 187 10.94 9.24 -11.11
N ASP A 188 10.90 10.15 -12.08
CA ASP A 188 12.06 10.92 -12.53
C ASP A 188 12.60 11.85 -11.44
N SER A 189 11.73 12.27 -10.50
CA SER A 189 12.11 13.03 -9.31
C SER A 189 12.72 12.18 -8.19
N LEU A 190 12.65 10.85 -8.27
CA LEU A 190 13.28 9.99 -7.27
C LEU A 190 14.80 10.10 -7.40
N PRO A 191 15.54 10.17 -6.28
CA PRO A 191 16.99 10.22 -6.31
C PRO A 191 17.53 8.82 -6.65
N PHE A 192 17.72 8.55 -7.94
CA PHE A 192 18.41 7.35 -8.44
C PHE A 192 19.92 7.61 -8.64
N GLY A 193 20.71 6.53 -8.60
CA GLY A 193 22.11 6.54 -9.05
C GLY A 193 23.13 7.09 -8.03
N PRO A 194 24.31 7.56 -8.48
CA PRO A 194 25.44 7.94 -7.60
C PRO A 194 25.10 9.06 -6.60
N GLY A 195 24.13 9.92 -6.94
CA GLY A 195 23.61 10.98 -6.07
C GLY A 195 22.67 10.48 -4.95
N ALA A 196 22.14 9.25 -5.05
CA ALA A 196 21.26 8.66 -4.05
C ALA A 196 21.98 8.49 -2.70
N LEU A 197 23.27 8.11 -2.71
CA LEU A 197 24.07 7.98 -1.48
C LEU A 197 24.24 9.33 -0.77
N ALA A 198 24.54 10.40 -1.52
CA ALA A 198 24.62 11.75 -0.96
C ALA A 198 23.25 12.23 -0.44
N HIS A 199 22.17 11.88 -1.13
CA HIS A 199 20.81 12.19 -0.69
C HIS A 199 20.40 11.42 0.58
N THR A 200 20.74 10.13 0.69
CA THR A 200 20.47 9.33 1.90
C THR A 200 21.25 9.81 3.12
N LEU A 201 22.42 10.42 2.92
CA LEU A 201 23.24 10.97 4.00
C LEU A 201 22.76 12.36 4.46
N THR A 202 21.93 13.05 3.66
CA THR A 202 21.47 14.42 3.92
C THR A 202 19.98 14.50 4.25
N VAL A 203 19.19 13.52 3.81
CA VAL A 203 17.73 13.45 4.03
C VAL A 203 17.39 12.34 5.01
N ALA A 204 16.55 12.66 5.99
CA ALA A 204 16.01 11.67 6.92
C ALA A 204 15.37 10.50 6.16
N GLU A 205 15.72 9.27 6.54
CA GLU A 205 15.27 8.02 5.89
C GLU A 205 13.76 7.98 5.66
N ASP A 206 12.98 8.48 6.63
CA ASP A 206 11.52 8.55 6.57
C ASP A 206 11.00 9.39 5.39
N ARG A 207 11.68 10.51 5.06
CA ARG A 207 11.31 11.35 3.92
C ARG A 207 11.61 10.62 2.61
N TYR A 208 12.72 9.89 2.56
CA TYR A 208 13.09 9.13 1.38
C TYR A 208 12.12 7.97 1.14
N ASP A 209 11.78 7.21 2.18
CA ASP A 209 10.76 6.16 2.11
C ASP A 209 9.38 6.73 1.74
N GLY A 210 9.05 7.93 2.22
CA GLY A 210 7.83 8.67 1.86
C GLY A 210 7.70 8.97 0.35
N ALA A 211 8.77 9.39 -0.32
CA ALA A 211 8.76 9.62 -1.77
C ALA A 211 8.46 8.33 -2.56
N TRP A 212 9.07 7.21 -2.14
CA TRP A 212 8.80 5.89 -2.71
C TRP A 212 7.36 5.41 -2.48
N HIS A 213 6.81 5.65 -1.29
CA HIS A 213 5.40 5.37 -1.00
C HIS A 213 4.45 6.20 -1.88
N HIS A 214 4.79 7.46 -2.16
CA HIS A 214 4.02 8.32 -3.04
C HIS A 214 3.97 7.76 -4.48
N VAL A 215 5.12 7.37 -5.04
CA VAL A 215 5.18 6.68 -6.34
C VAL A 215 4.35 5.41 -6.35
N GLY A 216 4.39 4.62 -5.27
CA GLY A 216 3.54 3.44 -5.11
C GLY A 216 2.04 3.76 -5.15
N THR A 217 1.62 4.92 -4.67
CA THR A 217 0.22 5.39 -4.73
C THR A 217 -0.17 5.82 -6.14
N LEU A 218 0.66 6.63 -6.81
CA LEU A 218 0.43 7.05 -8.19
C LEU A 218 0.36 5.84 -9.13
N LEU A 219 1.25 4.86 -8.96
CA LEU A 219 1.25 3.65 -9.79
C LEU A 219 -0.06 2.85 -9.63
N ARG A 220 -0.59 2.76 -8.41
CA ARG A 220 -1.90 2.12 -8.20
C ARG A 220 -3.03 2.88 -8.91
N GLN A 221 -3.02 4.21 -8.87
CA GLN A 221 -4.02 5.03 -9.58
C GLN A 221 -3.96 4.79 -11.09
N VAL A 222 -2.77 4.78 -11.69
CA VAL A 222 -2.58 4.46 -13.12
C VAL A 222 -3.11 3.07 -13.45
N ARG A 223 -2.84 2.07 -12.61
CA ARG A 223 -3.37 0.71 -12.81
C ARG A 223 -4.90 0.67 -12.76
N TYR A 224 -5.53 1.37 -11.81
CA TYR A 224 -6.99 1.43 -11.75
C TYR A 224 -7.59 2.17 -12.95
N ALA A 225 -6.90 3.19 -13.47
CA ALA A 225 -7.29 3.86 -14.71
C ALA A 225 -7.25 2.91 -15.92
N GLN A 226 -6.18 2.10 -16.04
CA GLN A 226 -6.05 1.09 -17.09
C GLN A 226 -7.13 0.01 -17.00
N GLU A 227 -7.43 -0.45 -15.79
CA GLU A 227 -8.52 -1.42 -15.56
C GLU A 227 -9.88 -0.88 -16.03
N VAL A 228 -10.16 0.43 -15.88
CA VAL A 228 -11.38 1.07 -16.41
C VAL A 228 -11.37 1.13 -17.94
N MET A 229 -10.19 1.34 -18.53
CA MET A 229 -10.00 1.36 -19.99
C MET A 229 -10.00 -0.06 -20.61
N GLY A 230 -10.00 -1.12 -19.80
CA GLY A 230 -9.85 -2.50 -20.26
C GLY A 230 -8.42 -2.86 -20.70
N GLU A 231 -7.44 -2.07 -20.27
CA GLU A 231 -6.02 -2.24 -20.58
C GLU A 231 -5.31 -2.98 -19.43
N GLU A 232 -4.48 -3.97 -19.75
CA GLU A 232 -3.65 -4.66 -18.77
C GLU A 232 -2.18 -4.50 -19.11
N SER A 233 -1.39 -4.00 -18.15
CA SER A 233 0.06 -3.87 -18.27
C SER A 233 0.77 -4.80 -17.26
N PRO A 234 1.27 -5.96 -17.72
CA PRO A 234 2.08 -6.85 -16.89
C PRO A 234 3.33 -6.19 -16.28
N PRO A 235 4.06 -5.29 -16.99
CA PRO A 235 5.17 -4.53 -16.40
C PRO A 235 4.76 -3.67 -15.21
N LEU A 236 3.66 -2.91 -15.31
CA LEU A 236 3.16 -2.09 -14.20
C LEU A 236 2.72 -2.93 -13.01
N THR A 237 2.13 -4.11 -13.26
CA THR A 237 1.78 -5.05 -12.20
C THR A 237 3.02 -5.57 -11.47
N THR A 238 4.10 -5.84 -12.19
CA THR A 238 5.37 -6.27 -11.61
C THR A 238 6.04 -5.14 -10.84
N ALA A 239 6.08 -3.93 -11.39
CA ALA A 239 6.59 -2.73 -10.72
C ALA A 239 5.81 -2.44 -9.41
N ALA A 240 4.48 -2.54 -9.43
CA ALA A 240 3.63 -2.42 -8.24
C ALA A 240 4.02 -3.40 -7.13
N ARG A 241 4.38 -4.63 -7.50
CA ARG A 241 4.80 -5.69 -6.56
C ARG A 241 6.11 -5.31 -5.88
N HIS A 242 7.06 -4.72 -6.60
CA HIS A 242 8.32 -4.25 -6.02
C HIS A 242 8.12 -3.07 -5.07
N LEU A 243 7.27 -2.10 -5.42
CA LEU A 243 6.93 -0.99 -4.53
C LEU A 243 6.19 -1.46 -3.27
N ARG A 244 5.35 -2.50 -3.37
CA ARG A 244 4.73 -3.11 -2.19
C ARG A 244 5.76 -3.77 -1.28
N ARG A 245 6.72 -4.52 -1.85
CA ARG A 245 7.83 -5.13 -1.09
C ARG A 245 8.71 -4.08 -0.40
N HIS A 246 8.99 -2.96 -1.09
CA HIS A 246 9.67 -1.80 -0.50
C HIS A 246 8.94 -1.30 0.74
N ARG A 247 7.63 -1.03 0.63
CA ARG A 247 6.81 -0.56 1.75
C ARG A 247 6.79 -1.55 2.91
N GLU A 248 6.56 -2.83 2.62
CA GLU A 248 6.55 -3.90 3.64
C GLU A 248 7.89 -3.99 4.39
N ALA A 249 9.03 -3.87 3.68
CA ALA A 249 10.35 -3.87 4.26
C ALA A 249 10.65 -2.61 5.09
N ALA A 250 10.28 -1.43 4.59
CA ALA A 250 10.47 -0.15 5.29
C ALA A 250 9.67 -0.11 6.61
N GLU A 251 8.41 -0.53 6.57
CA GLU A 251 7.56 -0.63 7.75
C GLU A 251 8.06 -1.67 8.76
N ALA A 252 8.63 -2.78 8.29
CA ALA A 252 9.26 -3.80 9.14
C ALA A 252 10.54 -3.26 9.80
N ALA A 253 11.39 -2.53 9.06
CA ALA A 253 12.58 -1.86 9.59
C ALA A 253 12.21 -0.82 10.67
N ALA A 254 11.17 -0.04 10.45
CA ALA A 254 10.66 0.94 11.42
C ALA A 254 10.13 0.26 12.70
N ALA A 255 9.44 -0.88 12.58
CA ALA A 255 8.99 -1.65 13.73
C ALA A 255 10.16 -2.22 14.56
N ALA A 256 11.18 -2.76 13.90
CA ALA A 256 12.39 -3.23 14.58
C ALA A 256 13.13 -2.08 15.31
N ALA A 257 13.29 -0.93 14.66
CA ALA A 257 13.89 0.25 15.27
C ALA A 257 13.07 0.78 16.46
N SER A 258 11.75 0.81 16.34
CA SER A 258 10.86 1.20 17.44
C SER A 258 10.95 0.22 18.61
N ALA A 259 11.01 -1.08 18.36
CA ALA A 259 11.20 -2.09 19.40
C ALA A 259 12.55 -1.93 20.09
N GLY A 260 13.62 -1.57 19.35
CA GLY A 260 14.95 -1.30 19.88
C GLY A 260 15.01 -0.09 20.83
N ARG A 261 14.06 0.85 20.71
CA ARG A 261 13.91 2.00 21.61
C ARG A 261 13.12 1.69 22.89
N THR A 262 12.66 0.45 23.08
CA THR A 262 11.93 0.05 24.30
C THR A 262 12.87 0.16 25.52
N PRO A 263 12.45 0.82 26.61
CA PRO A 263 13.29 0.95 27.79
C PRO A 263 13.59 -0.41 28.43
N ARG A 264 14.78 -0.55 29.02
CA ARG A 264 15.22 -1.72 29.80
C ARG A 264 15.30 -3.05 29.02
N ILE A 265 15.49 -3.03 27.71
CA ILE A 265 15.82 -4.24 26.94
C ILE A 265 17.28 -4.65 27.18
N ALA A 266 17.57 -5.95 27.13
CA ALA A 266 18.93 -6.45 27.26
C ALA A 266 19.79 -6.05 26.04
N PRO A 267 21.10 -5.78 26.20
CA PRO A 267 21.98 -5.43 25.08
C PRO A 267 21.96 -6.44 23.93
N ALA A 268 21.91 -7.75 24.23
CA ALA A 268 21.81 -8.80 23.22
C ALA A 268 20.49 -8.72 22.40
N THR A 269 19.40 -8.28 23.02
CA THR A 269 18.10 -8.06 22.34
C THR A 269 18.16 -6.82 21.47
N ALA A 270 18.76 -5.73 21.96
CA ALA A 270 18.97 -4.52 21.18
C ALA A 270 19.85 -4.78 19.94
N TYR A 271 20.92 -5.56 20.10
CA TYR A 271 21.77 -6.00 18.99
C TYR A 271 20.99 -6.79 17.95
N ALA A 272 20.20 -7.80 18.37
CA ALA A 272 19.39 -8.60 17.44
C ALA A 272 18.38 -7.73 16.66
N LEU A 273 17.74 -6.75 17.32
CA LEU A 273 16.84 -5.80 16.67
C LEU A 273 17.57 -4.86 15.69
N GLY A 274 18.81 -4.48 15.99
CA GLY A 274 19.66 -3.71 15.09
C GLY A 274 20.04 -4.49 13.83
N VAL A 275 20.44 -5.76 13.97
CA VAL A 275 20.73 -6.65 12.83
C VAL A 275 19.46 -6.87 11.98
N LEU A 276 18.31 -7.10 12.63
CA LEU A 276 17.04 -7.24 11.94
C LEU A 276 16.64 -5.97 11.19
N HIS A 277 16.82 -4.79 11.79
CA HIS A 277 16.59 -3.51 11.13
C HIS A 277 17.48 -3.38 9.87
N ALA A 278 18.78 -3.66 9.98
CA ALA A 278 19.71 -3.61 8.85
C ALA A 278 19.33 -4.59 7.72
N ASP A 279 18.95 -5.83 8.04
CA ASP A 279 18.43 -6.82 7.09
C ASP A 279 17.21 -6.27 6.33
N GLN A 280 16.26 -5.63 7.03
CA GLN A 280 15.11 -5.02 6.38
C GLN A 280 15.46 -3.78 5.54
N ARG A 281 16.47 -2.99 5.91
CA ARG A 281 16.97 -1.89 5.06
C ARG A 281 17.63 -2.42 3.78
N HIS A 282 18.34 -3.54 3.83
CA HIS A 282 18.85 -4.18 2.61
C HIS A 282 17.72 -4.65 1.69
N GLU A 283 16.64 -5.20 2.25
CA GLU A 283 15.44 -5.57 1.48
C GLU A 283 14.74 -4.35 0.84
N VAL A 284 14.72 -3.20 1.52
CA VAL A 284 14.25 -1.92 0.96
C VAL A 284 15.07 -1.56 -0.28
N GLU A 285 16.39 -1.57 -0.19
CA GLU A 285 17.27 -1.25 -1.34
C GLU A 285 17.15 -2.28 -2.47
N ALA A 286 17.05 -3.58 -2.14
CA ALA A 286 16.84 -4.62 -3.13
C ALA A 286 15.52 -4.43 -3.89
N ALA A 287 14.45 -4.03 -3.20
CA ALA A 287 13.17 -3.73 -3.81
C ALA A 287 13.23 -2.48 -4.72
N ARG A 288 13.96 -1.44 -4.31
CA ARG A 288 14.22 -0.25 -5.13
C ARG A 288 14.94 -0.61 -6.42
N LEU A 289 16.03 -1.36 -6.34
CA LEU A 289 16.79 -1.81 -7.51
C LEU A 289 15.96 -2.72 -8.43
N ALA A 290 15.13 -3.60 -7.85
CA ALA A 290 14.23 -4.44 -8.63
C ALA A 290 13.15 -3.61 -9.36
N PHE A 291 12.59 -2.59 -8.71
CA PHE A 291 11.70 -1.63 -9.39
C PHE A 291 12.42 -0.91 -10.53
N CYS A 292 13.63 -0.39 -10.31
CA CYS A 292 14.42 0.31 -11.33
C CYS A 292 14.66 -0.56 -12.56
N ARG A 293 15.01 -1.84 -12.38
CA ARG A 293 15.24 -2.77 -13.50
C ARG A 293 13.99 -3.04 -14.33
N VAL A 294 12.82 -3.05 -13.69
CA VAL A 294 11.54 -3.22 -14.38
C VAL A 294 11.12 -1.91 -15.08
N TRP A 295 11.37 -0.77 -14.44
CA TRP A 295 11.00 0.56 -14.95
C TRP A 295 11.92 1.06 -16.08
N HIS A 296 13.22 0.71 -16.02
CA HIS A 296 14.25 1.00 -17.02
C HIS A 296 14.94 -0.31 -17.44
N PRO A 297 14.30 -1.13 -18.31
CA PRO A 297 14.94 -2.33 -18.82
C PRO A 297 16.19 -1.95 -19.61
N SER A 298 17.34 -2.54 -19.23
CA SER A 298 18.69 -2.16 -19.67
C SER A 298 19.01 -2.55 -21.13
N GLY A 299 18.14 -2.22 -22.08
CA GLY A 299 18.20 -2.66 -23.47
C GLY A 299 17.43 -1.77 -24.43
N GLY A 300 17.76 -0.49 -24.44
CA GLY A 300 17.36 0.47 -25.46
C GLY A 300 18.19 1.72 -25.30
N ALA A 301 19.07 2.01 -26.25
CA ALA A 301 19.74 3.29 -26.36
C ALA A 301 18.74 4.35 -26.82
N ASP A 302 17.74 4.60 -25.97
CA ASP A 302 16.87 5.76 -25.95
C ASP A 302 16.16 5.76 -24.59
N HIS A 303 16.20 6.86 -23.85
CA HIS A 303 15.67 6.98 -22.49
C HIS A 303 14.14 7.03 -22.46
N ALA A 304 13.49 6.01 -23.01
CA ALA A 304 12.05 5.88 -22.94
C ALA A 304 11.67 5.13 -21.64
N PRO A 305 10.93 5.75 -20.70
CA PRO A 305 10.30 4.99 -19.62
C PRO A 305 9.33 3.96 -20.22
N LEU A 306 8.95 2.94 -19.43
CA LEU A 306 7.99 1.90 -19.83
C LEU A 306 6.84 2.49 -20.67
N HIS A 307 6.89 2.28 -21.99
CA HIS A 307 5.76 2.60 -22.87
C HIS A 307 4.64 1.61 -22.53
N VAL A 308 3.50 2.16 -22.09
CA VAL A 308 2.22 1.47 -22.01
C VAL A 308 1.26 2.15 -22.96
#